data_AF-A0A7Z0ESY1-F1
#
_entry.id   AF-A0A7Z0ESY1-F1
#
_cell.length_a   1.000
_cell.length_b   1.000
_cell.length_c   1.000
_cell.angle_alpha   90.00
_cell.angle_beta   90.00
_cell.angle_gamma   90.00
#
_symmetry.space_group_name_H-M   'P 1'
#
loop_
_entity.id
_entity.type
_entity.pdbx_description
1 polymer ?
#
loop_
_entity_poly.entity_id
_entity_poly.type
_entity_poly.pdbx_seq_one_letter_code
_entity_poly.pdbx_strand_id
1 'polypeptide(L)'
;MHRVGDEEFAALLGRPLPAAWWDPDAPLGLDDTAAQLRHANLLGRGVLGLLLTARRVLKAVGRPHAANNVMFVVNMTFAKIEGYSGGKVSRRSVERFLRWVGRR
;
A
#
# COMPACT_ATOMS: atom_id res chain seq x y z
N MET A 1 -4.34 23.64 -12.26
CA MET A 1 -5.13 22.58 -11.60
C MET A 1 -6.28 23.28 -10.88
N HIS A 2 -7.54 23.04 -11.27
CA HIS A 2 -8.69 23.54 -10.52
C HIS A 2 -8.91 22.65 -9.30
N ARG A 3 -9.02 23.24 -8.10
CA ARG A 3 -9.51 22.53 -6.91
C ARG A 3 -11.03 22.66 -6.89
N VAL A 4 -11.71 21.56 -7.18
CA VAL A 4 -13.16 21.43 -7.04
C VAL A 4 -13.41 20.82 -5.67
N GLY A 5 -14.31 21.42 -4.88
CA GLY A 5 -14.70 20.90 -3.57
C GLY A 5 -15.70 19.74 -3.69
N ASP A 6 -15.82 18.94 -2.62
CA ASP A 6 -16.73 17.80 -2.58
C ASP A 6 -18.20 18.19 -2.85
N GLU A 7 -18.64 19.36 -2.39
CA GLU A 7 -19.98 19.89 -2.62
C GLU A 7 -20.23 20.21 -4.10
N GLU A 8 -19.31 20.92 -4.74
CA GLU A 8 -19.38 21.25 -6.17
C GLU A 8 -19.36 19.97 -7.01
N PHE A 9 -18.51 19.01 -6.63
CA PHE A 9 -18.42 17.72 -7.31
C PHE A 9 -19.71 16.89 -7.14
N ALA A 10 -20.30 16.88 -5.94
CA ALA A 10 -21.59 16.23 -5.69
C ALA A 10 -22.73 16.87 -6.50
N ALA A 11 -22.73 18.20 -6.62
CA ALA A 11 -23.72 18.95 -7.40
C ALA A 11 -23.65 18.58 -8.88
N LEU A 12 -22.44 18.47 -9.44
CA LEU A 12 -22.22 18.00 -10.82
C LEU A 12 -22.65 16.54 -11.02
N LEU A 13 -22.44 15.69 -10.02
CA LEU A 13 -22.83 14.27 -10.06
C LEU A 13 -24.33 14.04 -9.90
N GLY A 14 -25.08 15.01 -9.38
CA GLY A 14 -26.52 14.87 -9.10
C GLY A 14 -26.85 13.86 -7.99
N ARG A 15 -25.85 13.45 -7.19
CA ARG A 15 -25.99 12.52 -6.06
C ARG A 15 -24.93 12.81 -5.00
N PRO A 16 -25.17 12.46 -3.71
CA PRO A 16 -24.15 12.59 -2.69
C PRO A 16 -22.95 11.71 -3.00
N LEU A 17 -21.76 12.18 -2.60
CA LEU A 17 -20.57 11.34 -2.65
C LEU A 17 -20.73 10.17 -1.67
N PRO A 18 -20.25 8.97 -2.03
CA PRO A 18 -20.21 7.89 -1.06
C PRO A 18 -19.34 8.32 0.13
N ALA A 19 -19.74 7.92 1.34
CA ALA A 19 -18.90 8.11 2.52
C ALA A 19 -17.50 7.55 2.23
N ALA A 20 -16.45 8.20 2.70
CA ALA A 20 -15.12 7.60 2.63
C ALA A 20 -15.09 6.39 3.59
N TRP A 21 -15.19 5.18 3.05
CA TRP A 21 -15.17 3.93 3.83
C TRP A 21 -13.79 3.59 4.38
N TRP A 22 -12.77 4.33 3.96
CA TRP A 22 -11.39 4.05 4.33
C TRP A 22 -11.02 4.83 5.58
N ASP A 23 -10.88 4.09 6.69
CA ASP A 23 -10.35 4.58 7.96
C ASP A 23 -8.82 4.40 7.99
N PRO A 24 -8.02 5.49 8.02
CA PRO A 24 -6.56 5.42 8.10
C PRO A 24 -6.03 4.86 9.43
N ASP A 25 -6.83 4.88 10.49
CA ASP A 25 -6.47 4.40 11.82
C ASP A 25 -6.89 2.94 12.05
N ALA A 26 -7.66 2.36 11.11
CA ALA A 26 -8.01 0.95 11.15
C ALA A 26 -6.77 0.04 11.00
N PRO A 27 -6.74 -1.14 11.66
CA PRO A 27 -5.65 -2.09 11.50
C PRO A 27 -5.50 -2.57 10.05
N LEU A 28 -4.25 -2.65 9.59
CA LEU A 28 -3.94 -3.18 8.25
C LEU A 28 -4.43 -4.63 8.10
N GLY A 29 -5.22 -4.85 7.06
CA GLY A 29 -5.76 -6.13 6.64
C GLY A 29 -5.04 -6.73 5.44
N LEU A 30 -5.53 -7.90 5.01
CA LEU A 30 -4.98 -8.60 3.84
C LEU A 30 -5.29 -7.90 2.51
N ASP A 31 -6.39 -7.15 2.46
CA ASP A 31 -6.80 -6.41 1.27
C ASP A 31 -6.09 -5.05 1.13
N ASP A 32 -5.37 -4.62 2.17
CA ASP A 32 -4.51 -3.45 2.10
C ASP A 32 -3.27 -3.71 1.24
N THR A 33 -2.75 -2.65 0.65
CA THR A 33 -1.52 -2.69 -0.14
C THR A 33 -0.30 -2.45 0.75
N ALA A 34 0.88 -2.90 0.29
CA ALA A 34 2.13 -2.58 0.98
C ALA A 34 2.39 -1.07 1.11
N ALA A 35 1.81 -0.24 0.24
CA ALA A 35 1.85 1.22 0.37
C ALA A 35 1.17 1.72 1.66
N GLN A 36 0.17 1.00 2.17
CA GLN A 36 -0.54 1.36 3.41
C GLN A 36 0.31 1.22 4.67
N LEU A 37 1.49 0.59 4.59
CA LEU A 37 2.49 0.61 5.65
C LEU A 37 2.94 2.03 6.03
N ARG A 38 2.63 3.06 5.23
CA ARG A 38 2.81 4.47 5.62
C ARG A 38 2.02 4.85 6.87
N HIS A 39 0.89 4.17 7.11
CA HIS A 39 0.01 4.35 8.28
C HIS A 39 0.36 3.41 9.44
N ALA A 40 1.28 2.46 9.23
CA ALA A 40 1.71 1.51 10.26
C ALA A 40 2.69 2.13 11.28
N ASN A 41 3.09 1.30 12.25
CA ASN A 41 4.15 1.63 13.19
C ASN A 41 5.53 1.83 12.51
N LEU A 42 6.57 2.07 13.31
CA LEU A 42 7.93 2.29 12.80
C LEU A 42 8.46 1.11 11.95
N LEU A 43 8.13 -0.13 12.31
CA LEU A 43 8.56 -1.32 11.57
C LEU A 43 7.93 -1.34 10.17
N GLY A 44 6.62 -1.10 10.09
CA GLY A 44 5.91 -1.05 8.80
C GLY A 44 6.44 0.09 7.91
N ARG A 45 6.58 1.30 8.48
CA ARG A 45 7.16 2.44 7.75
C ARG A 45 8.60 2.18 7.30
N GLY A 46 9.39 1.44 8.10
CA GLY A 46 10.73 1.00 7.75
C GLY A 46 10.74 0.06 6.54
N VAL A 47 9.86 -0.93 6.49
CA VAL A 47 9.70 -1.84 5.34
C VAL A 47 9.33 -1.06 4.08
N LEU A 48 8.37 -0.12 4.16
CA LEU A 48 8.02 0.74 3.03
C LEU A 48 9.23 1.59 2.58
N GLY A 49 9.96 2.17 3.53
CA GLY A 49 11.18 2.94 3.26
C GLY A 49 12.25 2.11 2.53
N LEU A 50 12.44 0.85 2.93
CA LEU A 50 13.36 -0.08 2.27
C LEU A 50 12.95 -0.35 0.82
N LEU A 51 11.67 -0.64 0.57
CA LEU A 51 11.16 -0.85 -0.80
C LEU A 51 11.38 0.39 -1.67
N LEU A 52 11.04 1.58 -1.18
CA LEU A 52 11.23 2.83 -1.94
C LEU A 52 12.70 3.14 -2.17
N THR A 53 13.58 2.80 -1.23
CA THR A 53 15.03 2.95 -1.38
C THR A 53 15.58 1.97 -2.41
N ALA A 54 15.17 0.70 -2.37
CA ALA A 54 15.54 -0.30 -3.37
C ALA A 54 15.14 0.14 -4.78
N ARG A 55 13.93 0.70 -4.93
CA ARG A 55 13.51 1.31 -6.21
C ARG A 55 14.46 2.42 -6.65
N ARG A 56 14.82 3.36 -5.77
CA ARG A 56 15.72 4.48 -6.10
C ARG A 56 17.09 3.96 -6.55
N VAL A 57 17.65 2.99 -5.83
CA VAL A 57 18.92 2.35 -6.16
C VAL A 57 18.85 1.65 -7.53
N LEU A 58 17.79 0.87 -7.79
CA LEU A 58 17.61 0.20 -9.08
C LEU A 58 17.48 1.17 -10.25
N LYS A 59 16.81 2.32 -10.06
CA LYS A 59 16.79 3.39 -11.07
C LYS A 59 18.18 3.99 -11.28
N ALA A 60 18.93 4.24 -10.22
CA ALA A 60 20.28 4.82 -10.30
C ALA A 60 21.26 3.89 -11.03
N VAL A 61 21.12 2.57 -10.88
CA VAL A 61 21.96 1.55 -11.55
C VAL A 61 21.43 1.21 -12.97
N GLY A 62 20.49 1.98 -13.52
CA GLY A 62 20.00 1.77 -14.89
C GLY A 62 19.15 0.51 -15.08
N ARG A 63 18.47 0.03 -14.03
CA ARG A 63 17.58 -1.14 -14.06
C ARG A 63 16.10 -0.74 -13.90
N PRO A 64 15.50 -0.03 -14.86
CA PRO A 64 14.13 0.51 -14.72
C PRO A 64 13.06 -0.57 -14.60
N HIS A 65 13.20 -1.71 -15.29
CA HIS A 65 12.23 -2.81 -15.17
C HIS A 65 12.19 -3.41 -13.76
N ALA A 66 13.36 -3.61 -13.14
CA ALA A 66 13.44 -4.08 -11.76
C ALA A 66 12.86 -3.05 -10.78
N ALA A 67 13.11 -1.75 -11.01
CA ALA A 67 12.51 -0.68 -10.22
C ALA A 67 10.97 -0.66 -10.32
N ASN A 68 10.42 -0.98 -11.49
CA ASN A 68 8.98 -1.12 -11.69
C ASN A 68 8.40 -2.34 -10.96
N ASN A 69 9.12 -3.46 -10.93
CA ASN A 69 8.71 -4.64 -10.15
C ASN A 69 8.64 -4.34 -8.65
N VAL A 70 9.52 -3.46 -8.13
CA VAL A 70 9.40 -2.99 -6.74
C VAL A 70 8.11 -2.20 -6.53
N MET A 71 7.74 -1.31 -7.47
CA MET A 71 6.46 -0.59 -7.38
C MET A 71 5.25 -1.51 -7.53
N PHE A 72 5.37 -2.57 -8.32
CA PHE A 72 4.35 -3.60 -8.40
C PHE A 72 4.10 -4.21 -7.00
N VAL A 73 5.16 -4.57 -6.27
CA VAL A 73 5.04 -5.08 -4.90
C VAL A 73 4.46 -4.03 -3.95
N VAL A 74 4.88 -2.76 -4.05
CA VAL A 74 4.34 -1.67 -3.21
C VAL A 74 2.83 -1.50 -3.39
N ASN A 75 2.32 -1.64 -4.63
CA ASN A 75 0.91 -1.46 -4.96
C ASN A 75 0.08 -2.75 -4.86
N MET A 76 0.72 -3.89 -4.56
CA MET A 76 0.05 -5.18 -4.43
C MET A 76 -0.56 -5.33 -3.04
N THR A 77 -1.73 -6.00 -2.97
CA THR A 77 -2.37 -6.35 -1.70
C THR A 77 -1.60 -7.45 -0.97
N PHE A 78 -1.64 -7.43 0.36
CA PHE A 78 -0.98 -8.45 1.19
C PHE A 78 -1.50 -9.87 0.89
N ALA A 79 -2.79 -10.02 0.59
CA ALA A 79 -3.42 -11.28 0.20
C ALA A 79 -2.74 -11.95 -1.00
N LYS A 80 -2.20 -11.15 -1.94
CA LYS A 80 -1.58 -11.67 -3.18
C LYS A 80 -0.15 -12.16 -2.97
N ILE A 81 0.52 -11.79 -1.88
CA ILE A 81 1.95 -12.08 -1.66
C ILE A 81 2.24 -13.58 -1.74
N GLU A 82 1.38 -14.43 -1.19
CA GLU A 82 1.59 -15.88 -1.19
C GLU A 82 1.72 -16.44 -2.61
N GLY A 83 0.78 -16.08 -3.49
CA GLY A 83 0.80 -16.48 -4.90
C GLY A 83 2.03 -15.96 -5.64
N TYR A 84 2.39 -14.69 -5.44
CA TYR A 84 3.57 -14.08 -6.09
C TYR A 84 4.90 -14.59 -5.55
N SER A 85 4.92 -15.12 -4.33
CA SER A 85 6.10 -15.74 -3.73
C SER A 85 6.32 -17.19 -4.17
N GLY A 86 5.38 -17.78 -4.92
CA GLY A 86 5.38 -19.21 -5.23
C GLY A 86 5.28 -20.08 -3.97
N GLY A 87 4.52 -19.63 -2.96
CA GLY A 87 4.36 -20.32 -1.67
C GLY A 87 5.51 -20.15 -0.68
N LYS A 88 6.58 -19.42 -1.02
CA LYS A 88 7.71 -19.16 -0.09
C LYS A 88 7.30 -18.30 1.11
N VAL A 89 6.31 -17.44 0.92
CA VAL A 89 5.71 -16.62 1.97
C VAL A 89 4.26 -17.07 2.12
N SER A 90 3.98 -17.87 3.16
CA SER A 90 2.61 -18.32 3.40
C SER A 90 1.70 -17.18 3.86
N ARG A 91 0.40 -17.29 3.61
CA ARG A 91 -0.60 -16.35 4.12
C ARG A 91 -0.49 -16.14 5.63
N ARG A 92 -0.22 -17.21 6.39
CA ARG A 92 0.00 -17.14 7.85
C ARG A 92 1.17 -16.25 8.24
N SER A 93 2.25 -16.24 7.45
CA SER A 93 3.40 -15.34 7.66
C SER A 93 3.04 -13.89 7.37
N VAL A 94 2.23 -13.64 6.33
CA VAL A 94 1.71 -12.31 6.01
C VAL A 94 0.81 -11.79 7.13
N GLU A 95 -0.14 -12.59 7.60
CA GLU A 95 -1.01 -12.22 8.72
C GLU A 95 -0.22 -11.95 10.01
N ARG A 96 0.84 -12.72 10.27
CA ARG A 96 1.74 -12.48 11.40
C ARG A 96 2.48 -11.15 11.25
N PHE A 97 3.00 -10.86 10.05
CA PHE A 97 3.62 -9.58 9.74
C PHE A 97 2.64 -8.42 9.96
N LEU A 98 1.41 -8.53 9.46
CA LEU A 98 0.35 -7.53 9.65
C LEU A 98 0.07 -7.24 11.13
N ARG A 99 0.03 -8.28 11.99
CA ARG A 99 -0.10 -8.09 13.44
C ARG A 99 1.11 -7.41 14.09
N TRP A 100 2.31 -7.52 13.52
CA TRP A 100 3.50 -6.85 14.04
C TRP A 100 3.58 -5.38 13.63
N VAL A 101 3.11 -5.04 12.42
CA VAL A 101 3.10 -3.66 11.93
C VAL A 101 1.85 -2.90 12.35
N GLY A 102 0.76 -3.61 12.60
CA GLY A 102 -0.48 -3.09 13.15
C GLY A 102 -0.31 -2.82 14.64
N ARG A 103 -0.14 -1.53 14.97
CA ARG A 103 -0.42 -0.89 16.27
C ARG A 103 0.12 0.54 16.26
N ARG A 104 -0.80 1.49 16.29
CA ARG A 104 -0.68 2.74 17.05
C ARG A 104 -1.81 2.75 18.08
#